data_AF-A0A4P5TDQ3-F1
#
_entry.id   AF-A0A4P5TDQ3-F1
#
_cell.length_a   1.000
_cell.length_b   1.000
_cell.length_c   1.000
_cell.angle_alpha   90.00
_cell.angle_beta   90.00
_cell.angle_gamma   90.00
#
_symmetry.space_group_name_H-M   'P 1'
#
loop_
_entity.id
_entity.type
_entity.pdbx_description
1 polymer ?
#
loop_
_entity_poly.entity_id
_entity_poly.type
_entity_poly.pdbx_seq_one_letter_code
_entity_poly.pdbx_strand_id
1 'polypeptide(L)'
;MILYNVTVKVDQSAEKDWLDYMRKHVPDVIGTGCFTGYRMCRLLEQPEGDDPTYTIQYECESKAILNVYLEKYAPALREEVNQLFKDRFVAFRTVMEVL
;
A
#
# COMPACT_ATOMS: atom_id res chain seq x y z
N MET A 1 -12.00 -15.08 -2.40
CA MET A 1 -11.59 -13.65 -2.36
C MET A 1 -10.31 -13.55 -1.55
N ILE A 2 -9.38 -12.68 -1.95
CA ILE A 2 -8.11 -12.47 -1.24
C ILE A 2 -7.96 -11.00 -0.87
N LEU A 3 -7.16 -10.73 0.16
CA LEU A 3 -6.68 -9.41 0.50
C LEU A 3 -5.21 -9.28 0.14
N TYR A 4 -4.89 -8.29 -0.68
CA TYR A 4 -3.52 -7.86 -0.89
C TYR A 4 -3.21 -6.72 0.09
N ASN A 5 -2.36 -6.99 1.07
CA ASN A 5 -2.00 -6.03 2.11
C ASN A 5 -0.60 -5.48 1.87
N VAL A 6 -0.48 -4.16 1.95
CA VAL A 6 0.78 -3.43 1.94
C VAL A 6 0.93 -2.77 3.30
N THR A 7 1.90 -3.21 4.08
CA THR A 7 2.26 -2.54 5.32
C THR A 7 3.43 -1.62 5.04
N VAL A 8 3.34 -0.37 5.48
CA VAL A 8 4.29 0.69 5.19
C VAL A 8 4.69 1.37 6.48
N LYS A 9 5.98 1.37 6.79
CA LYS A 9 6.57 2.19 7.84
C LYS A 9 7.17 3.43 7.18
N VAL A 10 6.81 4.61 7.67
CA VAL A 10 7.14 5.90 7.04
C VAL A 10 7.92 6.73 8.02
N ASP A 11 9.07 7.28 7.60
CA ASP A 11 9.84 8.20 8.42
C ASP A 11 8.94 9.36 8.91
N GLN A 12 9.01 9.67 10.20
CA GLN A 12 8.14 10.69 10.81
C GLN A 12 8.21 12.06 10.11
N SER A 13 9.38 12.44 9.55
CA SER A 13 9.54 13.70 8.81
C SER A 13 8.83 13.71 7.45
N ALA A 14 8.54 12.53 6.88
CA ALA A 14 7.89 12.37 5.59
C ALA A 14 6.40 12.02 5.70
N GLU A 15 5.91 11.72 6.91
CA GLU A 15 4.56 11.21 7.17
C GLU A 15 3.46 12.04 6.49
N LYS A 16 3.49 13.37 6.67
CA LYS A 16 2.45 14.27 6.14
C LYS A 16 2.41 14.24 4.61
N ASP A 17 3.56 14.41 3.97
CA ASP A 17 3.65 14.42 2.51
C ASP A 17 3.31 13.04 1.92
N TRP A 18 3.69 11.96 2.61
CA TRP A 18 3.34 10.60 2.23
C TRP A 18 1.84 10.36 2.32
N LEU A 19 1.18 10.78 3.40
CA LEU A 19 -0.28 10.70 3.53
C LEU A 19 -1.01 11.50 2.44
N ASP A 20 -0.53 12.70 2.14
CA ASP A 20 -1.11 13.53 1.07
C ASP A 20 -0.91 12.85 -0.30
N TYR A 21 0.25 12.27 -0.58
CA TYR A 21 0.50 11.48 -1.78
C TYR A 21 -0.39 10.23 -1.88
N MET A 22 -0.63 9.54 -0.77
CA MET A 22 -1.48 8.35 -0.75
C MET A 22 -2.93 8.63 -1.16
N ARG A 23 -3.41 9.88 -1.00
CA ARG A 23 -4.72 10.31 -1.53
C ARG A 23 -4.80 10.30 -3.06
N LYS A 24 -3.66 10.33 -3.76
CA LYS A 24 -3.56 10.14 -5.22
C LYS A 24 -3.24 8.67 -5.55
N HIS A 25 -2.24 8.11 -4.89
CA HIS A 25 -1.71 6.78 -5.21
C HIS A 25 -2.74 5.66 -5.04
N VAL A 26 -3.55 5.70 -3.96
CA VAL A 26 -4.57 4.66 -3.72
C VAL A 26 -5.64 4.65 -4.81
N PRO A 27 -6.21 5.82 -5.22
CA PRO A 27 -7.04 5.89 -6.41
C PRO A 27 -6.39 5.35 -7.70
N ASP A 28 -5.10 5.61 -7.94
CA ASP A 28 -4.40 5.08 -9.12
C ASP A 28 -4.32 3.54 -9.09
N VAL A 29 -4.10 2.94 -7.91
CA VAL A 29 -4.13 1.48 -7.71
C VAL A 29 -5.53 0.91 -7.96
N ILE A 30 -6.58 1.54 -7.42
CA ILE A 30 -7.97 1.13 -7.66
C ILE A 30 -8.35 1.30 -9.14
N GLY A 31 -7.87 2.36 -9.78
CA GLY A 31 -8.10 2.68 -11.19
C GLY A 31 -7.57 1.64 -12.17
N THR A 32 -6.69 0.73 -11.73
CA THR A 32 -6.26 -0.44 -12.53
C THR A 32 -7.39 -1.44 -12.81
N GLY A 33 -8.50 -1.36 -12.06
CA GLY A 33 -9.62 -2.31 -12.14
C GLY A 33 -9.31 -3.70 -11.57
N CYS A 34 -8.14 -3.90 -10.95
CA CYS A 34 -7.74 -5.19 -10.37
C CYS A 34 -8.28 -5.41 -8.94
N PHE A 35 -8.84 -4.38 -8.32
CA PHE A 35 -9.31 -4.39 -6.95
C PHE A 35 -10.73 -3.85 -6.85
N THR A 36 -11.54 -4.46 -6.00
CA THR A 36 -12.96 -4.10 -5.79
C THR A 36 -13.17 -3.10 -4.66
N GLY A 37 -12.14 -2.90 -3.82
CA GLY A 37 -12.20 -2.01 -2.68
C GLY A 37 -10.85 -1.89 -1.98
N TYR A 38 -10.74 -0.94 -1.06
CA TYR A 38 -9.58 -0.81 -0.20
C TYR A 38 -9.94 -0.30 1.20
N ARG A 39 -9.00 -0.48 2.13
CA ARG A 39 -8.97 0.16 3.45
C ARG A 39 -7.56 0.61 3.75
N MET A 40 -7.40 1.85 4.17
CA MET A 40 -6.14 2.38 4.67
C MET A 40 -6.25 2.61 6.18
N CYS A 41 -5.35 2.00 6.94
CA CYS A 41 -5.35 2.06 8.40
C CYS A 41 -4.00 2.55 8.91
N ARG A 42 -4.01 3.23 10.06
CA ARG A 42 -2.81 3.51 10.86
C ARG A 42 -2.74 2.52 12.00
N LEU A 43 -1.57 1.98 12.31
CA LEU A 43 -1.36 1.21 13.54
C LEU A 43 -1.39 2.17 14.73
N LEU A 44 -2.26 1.88 15.70
CA LEU A 44 -2.36 2.66 16.94
C LEU A 44 -1.39 2.16 18.01
N GLU A 45 -1.16 0.85 18.06
CA GLU A 45 -0.29 0.21 19.03
C GLU A 45 1.07 -0.09 18.39
N GLN A 46 2.09 0.66 18.78
CA GLN A 46 3.47 0.57 18.29
C GLN A 46 4.42 0.91 19.44
N PRO A 47 5.67 0.41 19.46
CA PRO A 47 6.66 0.86 20.43
C PRO A 47 6.83 2.38 20.41
N GLU A 48 7.02 2.99 21.58
CA GLU A 48 7.23 4.43 21.69
C GLU A 48 8.51 4.85 20.95
N GLY A 49 8.43 5.93 20.18
CA GLY A 49 9.53 6.42 19.35
C GLY A 49 9.71 5.69 18.02
N ASP A 50 8.85 4.72 17.68
CA ASP A 50 8.89 4.07 16.38
C ASP A 50 8.21 4.92 15.29
N ASP A 51 8.75 4.88 14.08
CA ASP A 51 8.16 5.56 12.93
C ASP A 51 6.73 5.06 12.65
N PRO A 52 5.81 5.95 12.22
CA PRO A 52 4.42 5.60 12.01
C PRO A 52 4.24 4.50 10.95
N THR A 53 3.52 3.45 11.32
CA THR A 53 3.16 2.34 10.43
C THR A 53 1.70 2.44 9.97
N TYR A 54 1.52 2.18 8.68
CA TYR A 54 0.25 2.15 7.97
C TYR A 54 0.04 0.81 7.29
N THR A 55 -1.22 0.42 7.08
CA THR A 55 -1.58 -0.68 6.20
C THR A 55 -2.56 -0.21 5.14
N ILE A 56 -2.40 -0.71 3.93
CA ILE A 56 -3.35 -0.55 2.85
C ILE A 56 -3.74 -1.95 2.37
N GLN A 57 -5.00 -2.28 2.59
CA GLN A 57 -5.59 -3.56 2.24
C GLN A 57 -6.44 -3.36 0.99
N TYR A 58 -6.16 -4.12 -0.06
CA TYR A 58 -6.92 -4.12 -1.29
C TYR A 58 -7.69 -5.43 -1.43
N GLU A 59 -8.99 -5.33 -1.68
CA GLU A 59 -9.88 -6.46 -1.91
C GLU A 59 -9.72 -6.92 -3.37
N CYS A 60 -9.38 -8.19 -3.57
CA CYS A 60 -9.15 -8.77 -4.89
C CYS A 60 -9.89 -10.11 -5.02
N GLU A 61 -10.54 -10.32 -6.17
CA GLU A 61 -11.39 -11.50 -6.36
C GLU A 61 -10.58 -12.80 -6.40
N SER A 62 -9.37 -12.77 -6.97
CA SER A 62 -8.53 -13.97 -7.14
C SER A 62 -7.04 -13.68 -7.25
N LYS A 63 -6.20 -14.71 -7.02
CA LYS A 63 -4.75 -14.64 -7.24
C LYS A 63 -4.38 -14.34 -8.69
N ALA A 64 -5.19 -14.79 -9.66
CA ALA A 64 -4.93 -14.53 -11.08
C ALA A 64 -5.01 -13.03 -11.40
N ILE A 65 -6.03 -12.33 -10.88
CA ILE A 65 -6.16 -10.88 -11.03
C ILE A 65 -5.04 -10.14 -10.31
N LEU A 66 -4.68 -10.58 -9.10
CA LEU A 66 -3.53 -10.01 -8.38
C LEU A 66 -2.23 -10.14 -9.20
N ASN A 67 -2.00 -11.26 -9.88
CA ASN A 67 -0.81 -11.42 -10.73
C ASN A 67 -0.81 -10.41 -11.88
N VAL A 68 -1.97 -10.15 -12.51
CA VAL A 68 -2.10 -9.09 -13.53
C VAL A 68 -1.71 -7.73 -12.96
N TYR A 69 -2.16 -7.40 -11.75
CA TYR A 69 -1.75 -6.18 -11.05
C TYR A 69 -0.22 -6.11 -10.85
N LEU A 70 0.34 -7.18 -10.30
CA LEU A 70 1.76 -7.27 -9.94
C LEU A 70 2.69 -7.16 -11.17
N GLU A 71 2.28 -7.70 -12.30
CA GLU A 71 3.08 -7.70 -13.53
C GLU A 71 2.90 -6.41 -14.33
N LYS A 72 1.67 -5.91 -14.48
CA LYS A 72 1.37 -4.83 -15.45
C LYS A 72 1.38 -3.43 -14.83
N TYR A 73 1.01 -3.29 -13.56
CA TYR A 73 0.73 -1.97 -12.97
C TYR A 73 1.63 -1.66 -11.78
N ALA A 74 1.89 -2.65 -10.92
CA ALA A 74 2.67 -2.46 -9.71
C ALA A 74 4.10 -1.91 -9.95
N PRO A 75 4.84 -2.27 -11.02
CA PRO A 75 6.19 -1.74 -11.23
C PRO A 75 6.23 -0.21 -11.34
N ALA A 76 5.37 0.37 -12.18
CA ALA A 76 5.32 1.83 -12.38
C ALA A 76 4.84 2.57 -11.13
N LEU A 77 3.77 2.08 -10.49
CA LEU A 77 3.21 2.67 -9.27
C LEU A 77 4.21 2.63 -8.09
N ARG A 78 4.99 1.54 -7.98
CA ARG A 78 6.04 1.42 -6.95
C ARG A 78 7.23 2.32 -7.23
N GLU A 79 7.60 2.47 -8.50
CA GLU A 79 8.70 3.34 -8.89
C GLU A 79 8.38 4.82 -8.57
N GLU A 80 7.16 5.28 -8.81
CA GLU A 80 6.74 6.65 -8.47
C GLU A 80 6.90 6.95 -6.97
N VAL A 81 6.40 6.07 -6.09
CA VAL A 81 6.56 6.27 -4.63
C VAL A 81 8.02 6.16 -4.19
N ASN A 82 8.81 5.26 -4.80
CA ASN A 82 10.24 5.14 -4.52
C ASN A 82 11.00 6.42 -4.90
N GLN A 83 10.64 7.08 -6.01
CA GLN A 83 11.27 8.33 -6.43
C GLN A 83 10.94 9.49 -5.49
N LEU A 84 9.69 9.58 -5.03
CA LEU A 84 9.21 10.66 -4.15
C LEU A 84 9.71 10.50 -2.70
N PHE A 85 9.79 9.27 -2.20
CA PHE A 85 10.06 8.97 -0.78
C PHE A 85 11.27 8.09 -0.56
N LYS A 86 12.24 8.10 -1.50
CA LYS A 86 13.47 7.31 -1.41
C LYS A 86 14.08 7.39 0.00
N ASP A 87 14.41 6.23 0.56
CA ASP A 87 15.01 6.05 1.89
C ASP A 87 14.17 6.60 3.07
N ARG A 88 12.92 7.03 2.84
CA ARG A 88 12.01 7.59 3.86
C ARG A 88 10.76 6.72 4.11
N PHE A 89 10.71 5.54 3.52
CA PHE A 89 9.71 4.53 3.85
C PHE A 89 10.24 3.12 3.57
N VAL A 90 9.66 2.14 4.24
CA VAL A 90 9.84 0.73 3.94
C VAL A 90 8.47 0.09 3.83
N ALA A 91 8.27 -0.74 2.81
CA ALA A 91 7.00 -1.43 2.60
C ALA A 91 7.19 -2.95 2.46
N PHE A 92 6.34 -3.72 3.12
CA PHE A 92 6.24 -5.17 2.94
C PHE A 92 4.84 -5.56 2.50
N ARG A 93 4.71 -6.69 1.78
CA ARG A 93 3.43 -7.13 1.23
C ARG A 93 3.09 -8.55 1.65
N THR A 94 1.82 -8.76 1.93
CA THR A 94 1.24 -10.06 2.28
C THR A 94 -0.04 -10.30 1.46
N VAL A 95 -0.38 -11.57 1.26
CA VAL A 95 -1.62 -11.99 0.61
C VAL A 95 -2.36 -12.90 1.59
N MET A 96 -3.62 -12.57 1.87
CA MET A 96 -4.45 -13.28 2.83
C MET A 96 -5.70 -13.81 2.15
N GLU A 97 -6.20 -14.94 2.62
CA GLU A 97 -7.52 -15.44 2.26
C GLU A 97 -8.59 -14.79 3.16
N VAL A 98 -9.74 -14.48 2.59
CA VAL A 98 -10.92 -14.04 3.35
C VAL A 98 -11.82 -15.25 3.58
N LEU A 99 -12.15 -15.52 4.85
CA LEU A 99 -12.99 -16.64 5.31
C LEU A 99 -14.43 -16.21 5.57
#